data_AF-A0AAF5D9N0-F1
#
_entry.id   AF-A0AAF5D9N0-F1
#
_cell.length_a   1.000
_cell.length_b   1.000
_cell.length_c   1.000
_cell.angle_alpha   90.00
_cell.angle_beta   90.00
_cell.angle_gamma   90.00
#
_symmetry.space_group_name_H-M   'P 1'
#
loop_
_entity.id
_entity.type
_entity.pdbx_description
1 polymer ?
#
loop_
_entity_poly.entity_id
_entity_poly.type
_entity_poly.pdbx_seq_one_letter_code
_entity_poly.pdbx_strand_id
1 'polypeptide(L)'
;MLVIYIRNESLPSKCESCSVIAREFKNELFKIKNLPKTISRNKAEELFLELSENVCQNMLSYRLDPTRDSGIERFFKGTPEALRQLKELRDKGVKITMDVPEDLWDKPGVESSLLKQHCENILEEFEDIIVETIINKTSFEIFVCSIEMKCPRFYKKEL
;
A
#
# COMPACT_ATOMS: atom_id res chain seq x y z
N MET A 1 7.92 -4.32 -32.55
CA MET A 1 7.79 -3.47 -31.34
C MET A 1 6.33 -3.45 -30.93
N LEU A 2 5.93 -4.33 -30.00
CA LEU A 2 4.65 -4.18 -29.32
C LEU A 2 4.93 -3.28 -28.12
N VAL A 3 4.51 -2.01 -28.21
CA VAL A 3 4.43 -1.14 -27.04
C VAL A 3 3.25 -1.68 -26.23
N ILE A 4 3.54 -2.47 -25.21
CA ILE A 4 2.52 -2.85 -24.24
C ILE A 4 2.13 -1.54 -23.54
N TYR A 5 1.00 -0.96 -23.94
CA TYR A 5 0.34 0.06 -23.15
C TYR A 5 0.00 -0.60 -21.81
N ILE A 6 0.79 -0.30 -20.77
CA ILE A 6 0.29 -0.49 -19.41
C ILE A 6 -0.95 0.41 -19.36
N ARG A 7 -2.14 -0.19 -19.34
CA ARG A 7 -3.37 0.59 -19.21
C ARG A 7 -3.19 1.39 -17.92
N ASN A 8 -3.19 2.72 -18.03
CA ASN A 8 -3.10 3.63 -16.88
C ASN A 8 -4.21 3.33 -15.84
N GLU A 9 -5.26 2.66 -16.28
CA GLU A 9 -6.38 2.12 -15.50
C GLU A 9 -5.97 1.08 -14.44
N SER A 10 -4.80 0.43 -14.59
CA SER A 10 -4.31 -0.59 -13.66
C SER A 10 -3.25 -0.09 -12.67
N LEU A 11 -3.05 1.23 -12.54
CA LEU A 11 -2.12 1.80 -11.58
C LEU A 11 -2.87 2.37 -10.37
N PRO A 12 -2.29 2.32 -9.16
CA PRO A 12 -2.90 2.88 -7.97
C PRO A 12 -2.98 4.40 -8.06
N SER A 13 -4.17 4.96 -7.84
CA SER A 13 -4.30 6.40 -7.64
C SER A 13 -3.67 6.83 -6.30
N LYS A 14 -3.35 8.12 -6.14
CA LYS A 14 -2.90 8.67 -4.84
C LYS A 14 -3.90 8.39 -3.71
N CYS A 15 -5.20 8.43 -4.00
CA CYS A 15 -6.25 8.20 -3.01
C CYS A 15 -6.38 6.73 -2.58
N GLU A 16 -6.31 5.80 -3.54
CA GLU A 16 -6.23 4.37 -3.22
C GLU A 16 -4.96 4.05 -2.44
N SER A 17 -3.84 4.65 -2.87
CA SER A 17 -2.56 4.52 -2.17
C SER A 17 -2.67 5.00 -0.73
N CYS A 18 -3.24 6.19 -0.50
CA CYS A 18 -3.46 6.72 0.86
C CYS A 18 -4.28 5.76 1.72
N SER A 19 -5.31 5.13 1.16
CA SER A 19 -6.15 4.18 1.90
C SER A 19 -5.38 2.92 2.31
N VAL A 20 -4.53 2.39 1.43
CA VAL A 20 -3.65 1.25 1.73
C VAL A 20 -2.58 1.64 2.76
N ILE A 21 -1.97 2.81 2.61
CA ILE A 21 -0.97 3.36 3.54
C ILE A 21 -1.60 3.55 4.92
N ALA A 22 -2.79 4.15 5.01
CA ALA A 22 -3.49 4.35 6.27
C ALA A 22 -3.76 3.03 7.01
N ARG A 23 -4.15 1.99 6.27
CA ARG A 23 -4.36 0.64 6.80
C ARG A 23 -3.06 0.05 7.32
N GLU A 24 -1.97 0.12 6.55
CA GLU A 24 -0.66 -0.39 6.99
C GLU A 24 -0.11 0.38 8.18
N PHE A 25 -0.19 1.71 8.15
CA PHE A 25 0.28 2.57 9.24
C PHE A 25 -0.43 2.22 10.56
N LYS A 26 -1.75 2.06 10.50
CA LYS A 26 -2.56 1.61 11.64
C LYS A 26 -2.13 0.22 12.12
N ASN A 27 -1.90 -0.72 11.21
CA ASN A 27 -1.46 -2.07 11.56
C ASN A 27 -0.08 -2.08 12.22
N GLU A 28 0.90 -1.34 11.70
CA GLU A 28 2.24 -1.24 12.28
C GLU A 28 2.20 -0.54 13.64
N LEU A 29 1.42 0.55 13.78
CA LEU A 29 1.22 1.22 15.06
C LEU A 29 0.62 0.28 16.12
N PHE A 30 -0.32 -0.60 15.74
CA PHE A 30 -0.89 -1.59 16.67
C PHE A 30 0.08 -2.68 17.12
N LYS A 31 1.15 -2.95 16.37
CA LYS A 31 2.18 -3.92 16.78
C LYS A 31 3.04 -3.39 17.91
N ILE A 32 3.10 -2.07 18.11
CA ILE A 32 3.89 -1.44 19.15
C ILE A 32 3.26 -1.74 20.51
N LYS A 33 3.93 -2.61 21.26
CA LYS A 33 3.54 -2.95 22.64
C LYS A 33 3.77 -1.75 23.55
N ASN A 34 2.89 -1.55 24.53
CA ASN A 34 3.02 -0.53 25.57
C ASN A 34 3.06 0.93 25.07
N LEU A 35 2.25 1.26 24.07
CA LEU A 35 2.05 2.66 23.68
C LEU A 35 1.58 3.47 24.91
N PRO A 36 2.21 4.61 25.26
CA PRO A 36 1.85 5.34 26.45
C PRO A 36 0.40 5.88 26.36
N LYS A 37 -0.24 6.08 27.51
CA LYS A 37 -1.60 6.62 27.58
C LYS A 37 -1.68 8.01 26.93
N THR A 38 -0.68 8.83 27.19
CA THR A 38 -0.46 10.14 26.56
C THR A 38 0.84 10.07 25.78
N ILE A 39 0.82 10.48 24.52
CA ILE A 39 2.00 10.49 23.66
C ILE A 39 2.46 11.95 23.54
N SER A 40 3.70 12.23 23.94
CA SER A 40 4.29 13.55 23.72
C SER A 40 4.65 13.74 22.25
N ARG A 41 4.78 15.00 21.80
CA ARG A 41 5.21 15.32 20.43
C ARG A 41 6.50 14.59 20.04
N ASN A 42 7.54 14.69 20.85
CA ASN A 42 8.83 14.02 20.58
C ASN A 42 8.65 12.50 20.42
N LYS A 43 7.78 11.86 21.21
CA LYS A 43 7.53 10.42 21.08
C LYS A 43 6.72 10.09 19.82
N ALA A 44 5.79 10.96 19.43
CA ALA A 44 5.04 10.79 18.18
C ALA A 44 5.95 10.94 16.95
N GLU A 45 6.89 11.88 16.96
CA GLU A 45 7.91 12.05 15.91
C GLU A 45 8.83 10.84 15.83
N GLU A 46 9.31 10.32 16.97
CA GLU A 46 10.09 9.08 17.03
C GLU A 46 9.31 7.88 16.44
N LEU A 47 8.05 7.70 16.85
CA LEU A 47 7.18 6.63 16.32
C LEU A 47 6.92 6.80 14.82
N PHE A 48 6.74 8.03 14.34
CA PHE A 48 6.56 8.29 12.92
C PHE A 48 7.79 7.85 12.11
N LEU A 49 8.99 8.21 12.55
CA LEU A 49 10.24 7.79 11.91
C LEU A 49 10.39 6.26 11.90
N GLU A 50 10.14 5.59 13.04
CA GLU A 50 10.20 4.12 13.15
C GLU A 50 9.19 3.42 12.22
N LEU A 51 7.98 3.97 12.09
CA LEU A 51 6.89 3.36 11.33
C LEU A 51 7.01 3.61 9.82
N SER A 52 7.43 4.82 9.43
CA SER A 52 7.39 5.30 8.03
C SER A 52 8.17 4.40 7.07
N GLU A 53 9.42 4.04 7.41
CA GLU A 53 10.25 3.17 6.59
C GLU A 53 9.58 1.81 6.39
N ASN A 54 9.14 1.17 7.48
CA ASN A 54 8.53 -0.15 7.43
C ASN A 54 7.19 -0.16 6.66
N VAL A 55 6.35 0.86 6.88
CA VAL A 55 5.07 1.02 6.16
C VAL A 55 5.31 1.17 4.66
N CYS A 56 6.27 2.00 4.24
CA CYS A 56 6.57 2.17 2.82
C CYS A 56 7.29 0.98 2.20
N GLN A 57 8.10 0.22 2.95
CA GLN A 57 8.65 -1.05 2.46
C GLN A 57 7.57 -2.11 2.26
N ASN A 58 6.57 -2.17 3.14
CA ASN A 58 5.44 -3.10 3.00
C ASN A 58 4.64 -2.88 1.70
N MET A 59 4.71 -1.68 1.10
CA MET A 59 4.04 -1.39 -0.18
C MET A 59 4.53 -2.30 -1.32
N LEU A 60 5.79 -2.75 -1.28
CA LEU A 60 6.35 -3.66 -2.29
C LEU A 60 5.73 -5.07 -2.28
N SER A 61 5.09 -5.45 -1.17
CA SER A 61 4.40 -6.73 -1.02
C SER A 61 2.98 -6.70 -1.57
N TYR A 62 2.46 -5.52 -1.92
CA TYR A 62 1.13 -5.37 -2.48
C TYR A 62 1.13 -5.64 -3.98
N ARG A 63 0.02 -6.19 -4.45
CA ARG A 63 -0.32 -6.36 -5.86
C ARG A 63 -1.72 -5.81 -6.10
N LEU A 64 -2.00 -5.49 -7.36
CA LEU A 64 -3.27 -4.93 -7.78
C LEU A 64 -4.06 -5.95 -8.61
N ASP A 65 -5.33 -6.17 -8.22
CA ASP A 65 -6.32 -6.90 -9.00
C ASP A 65 -6.99 -5.94 -9.99
N PRO A 66 -6.68 -6.05 -11.30
CA PRO A 66 -7.24 -5.16 -12.31
C PRO A 66 -8.71 -5.50 -12.65
N THR A 67 -9.26 -6.62 -12.16
CA THR A 67 -10.67 -6.99 -12.41
C THR A 67 -11.65 -6.22 -11.53
N ARG A 68 -11.13 -5.48 -10.55
CA ARG A 68 -11.90 -4.63 -9.64
C ARG A 68 -11.78 -3.17 -10.06
N ASP A 69 -12.93 -2.51 -10.16
CA ASP A 69 -13.05 -1.18 -10.77
C ASP A 69 -12.33 -0.07 -10.00
N SER A 70 -12.45 -0.05 -8.66
CA SER A 70 -11.86 1.00 -7.82
C SER A 70 -11.72 0.52 -6.37
N GLY A 71 -10.89 1.20 -5.58
CA GLY A 71 -10.92 1.08 -4.12
C GLY A 71 -9.87 0.13 -3.52
N ILE A 72 -9.91 0.02 -2.19
CA ILE A 72 -8.89 -0.70 -1.42
C ILE A 72 -8.92 -2.21 -1.64
N GLU A 73 -10.05 -2.75 -2.11
CA GLU A 73 -10.26 -4.16 -2.43
C GLU A 73 -9.43 -4.64 -3.63
N ARG A 74 -8.93 -3.72 -4.46
CA ARG A 74 -7.98 -4.01 -5.54
C ARG A 74 -6.65 -4.50 -4.99
N PHE A 75 -6.32 -4.17 -3.74
CA PHE A 75 -4.99 -4.37 -3.18
C PHE A 75 -4.94 -5.59 -2.27
N PHE A 76 -4.09 -6.55 -2.61
CA PHE A 76 -3.83 -7.73 -1.81
C PHE A 76 -2.32 -7.93 -1.61
N LYS A 77 -1.92 -8.60 -0.52
CA LYS A 77 -0.52 -8.97 -0.28
C LYS A 77 -0.24 -10.35 -0.88
N GLY A 78 0.95 -10.54 -1.45
CA GLY A 78 1.46 -11.84 -1.90
C GLY A 78 1.37 -12.04 -3.42
N THR A 79 1.48 -13.30 -3.83
CA THR A 79 1.54 -13.68 -5.25
C THR A 79 0.18 -13.56 -5.92
N PRO A 80 0.05 -12.90 -7.09
CA PRO A 80 -1.18 -12.90 -7.86
C PRO A 80 -1.64 -14.32 -8.22
N GLU A 81 -2.95 -14.55 -8.22
CA GLU A 81 -3.54 -15.86 -8.50
C GLU A 81 -3.08 -16.43 -9.84
N ALA A 82 -3.04 -15.60 -10.89
CA ALA A 82 -2.56 -16.01 -12.21
C ALA A 82 -1.10 -16.46 -12.16
N LEU A 83 -0.24 -15.77 -11.40
CA LEU A 83 1.15 -16.15 -11.27
C LEU A 83 1.33 -17.45 -10.46
N ARG A 84 0.49 -17.66 -9.44
CA ARG A 84 0.45 -18.93 -8.71
C ARG A 84 0.11 -20.09 -9.64
N GLN A 85 -0.92 -19.95 -10.48
CA GLN A 85 -1.30 -20.97 -11.46
C GLN A 85 -0.20 -21.25 -12.49
N LEU A 86 0.49 -20.21 -12.96
CA LEU A 86 1.64 -20.38 -13.85
C LEU A 86 2.76 -21.15 -13.15
N LYS A 87 3.12 -20.80 -11.91
CA LYS A 87 4.12 -21.56 -11.13
C LYS A 87 3.74 -23.03 -10.95
N GLU A 88 2.47 -23.33 -10.67
CA GLU A 88 1.98 -24.72 -10.56
C GLU A 88 2.06 -25.49 -11.88
N LEU A 89 1.77 -24.86 -13.02
CA LEU A 89 1.91 -25.49 -14.34
C LEU A 89 3.39 -25.78 -14.65
N ARG A 90 4.29 -24.83 -14.34
CA ARG A 90 5.74 -25.02 -14.46
C ARG A 90 6.20 -26.20 -13.60
N ASP A 91 5.74 -26.30 -12.35
CA ASP A 91 6.12 -27.39 -11.45
C ASP A 91 5.64 -28.75 -11.93
N LYS A 92 4.58 -28.78 -12.75
CA LYS A 92 4.09 -29.96 -13.47
C LYS A 92 4.85 -30.23 -14.77
N GLY A 93 5.94 -29.51 -15.05
CA GLY A 93 6.79 -29.67 -16.23
C GLY A 93 6.28 -28.95 -17.49
N VAL A 94 5.24 -28.12 -17.39
CA VAL A 94 4.77 -27.32 -18.52
C VAL A 94 5.78 -26.21 -18.80
N LYS A 95 6.31 -26.16 -20.02
CA LYS A 95 7.18 -25.07 -20.45
C LYS A 95 6.36 -23.79 -20.61
N ILE A 96 6.62 -22.79 -19.76
CA ILE A 96 5.98 -21.49 -19.83
C ILE A 96 6.90 -20.52 -20.55
N THR A 97 6.37 -19.84 -21.56
CA THR A 97 7.05 -18.74 -22.25
C THR A 97 6.38 -17.44 -21.86
N MET A 98 7.07 -16.62 -21.06
CA MET A 98 6.68 -15.25 -20.73
C MET A 98 7.74 -14.28 -21.24
N ASP A 99 7.33 -13.05 -21.54
CA ASP A 99 8.25 -11.97 -21.93
C ASP A 99 9.15 -11.52 -20.77
N VAL A 100 8.76 -11.85 -19.54
CA VAL A 100 9.49 -11.53 -18.30
C VAL A 100 10.25 -12.78 -17.83
N PRO A 101 11.58 -12.70 -17.65
CA PRO A 101 12.39 -13.75 -17.07
C PRO A 101 11.85 -14.25 -15.72
N GLU A 102 12.00 -15.54 -15.48
CA GLU A 102 11.43 -16.21 -14.30
C GLU A 102 11.94 -15.65 -12.97
N ASP A 103 13.20 -15.23 -12.91
CA ASP A 103 13.81 -14.59 -11.74
C ASP A 103 13.16 -13.24 -11.38
N LEU A 104 12.37 -12.67 -12.29
CA LEU A 104 11.64 -11.43 -12.07
C LEU A 104 10.17 -11.66 -11.70
N TRP A 105 9.66 -12.90 -11.72
CA TRP A 105 8.24 -13.17 -11.43
C TRP A 105 7.84 -12.80 -10.00
N ASP A 106 8.75 -12.95 -9.04
CA ASP A 106 8.51 -12.59 -7.64
C ASP A 106 8.84 -11.13 -7.32
N LYS A 107 9.43 -10.39 -8.26
CA LYS A 107 9.78 -9.00 -8.02
C LYS A 107 8.53 -8.12 -7.92
N PRO A 108 8.59 -7.01 -7.15
CA PRO A 108 7.50 -6.04 -7.09
C PRO A 108 7.11 -5.55 -8.48
N GLY A 109 5.80 -5.43 -8.72
CA GLY A 109 5.29 -4.87 -9.96
C GLY A 109 5.47 -3.36 -10.03
N VAL A 110 5.12 -2.78 -11.19
CA VAL A 110 5.12 -1.32 -11.38
C VAL A 110 4.14 -0.67 -10.41
N GLU A 111 3.00 -1.30 -10.17
CA GLU A 111 1.98 -0.87 -9.22
C GLU A 111 2.51 -0.83 -7.78
N SER A 112 3.31 -1.83 -7.38
CA SER A 112 3.91 -1.88 -6.04
C SER A 112 4.96 -0.79 -5.85
N SER A 113 5.76 -0.54 -6.90
CA SER A 113 6.78 0.50 -6.90
C SER A 113 6.15 1.89 -6.84
N LEU A 114 5.08 2.12 -7.61
CA LEU A 114 4.32 3.36 -7.56
C LEU A 114 3.63 3.56 -6.20
N LEU A 115 3.09 2.49 -5.62
CA LEU A 115 2.50 2.52 -4.29
C LEU A 115 3.53 2.91 -3.22
N LYS A 116 4.76 2.38 -3.30
CA LYS A 116 5.88 2.80 -2.43
C LYS A 116 6.23 4.27 -2.63
N GLN A 117 6.34 4.73 -3.87
CA GLN A 117 6.61 6.14 -4.17
C GLN A 117 5.50 7.06 -3.61
N HIS A 118 4.23 6.68 -3.76
CA HIS A 118 3.13 7.42 -3.15
C HIS A 118 3.21 7.42 -1.63
N CYS A 119 3.62 6.31 -1.01
CA CYS A 119 3.82 6.23 0.44
C CYS A 119 4.88 7.23 0.93
N GLU A 120 6.06 7.21 0.32
CA GLU A 120 7.15 8.11 0.69
C GLU A 120 6.72 9.57 0.56
N ASN A 121 6.10 9.93 -0.57
CA ASN A 121 5.62 11.29 -0.80
C ASN A 121 4.51 11.70 0.19
N ILE A 122 3.53 10.84 0.47
CA ILE A 122 2.40 11.17 1.37
C ILE A 122 2.88 11.28 2.82
N LEU A 123 3.78 10.40 3.26
CA LEU A 123 4.31 10.47 4.62
C LEU A 123 5.18 11.73 4.81
N GLU A 124 6.01 12.09 3.82
CA GLU A 124 6.81 13.32 3.86
C GLU A 124 5.93 14.57 3.81
N GLU A 125 4.96 14.63 2.88
CA GLU A 125 4.11 15.82 2.68
C GLU A 125 3.19 16.10 3.89
N PHE A 126 2.72 15.06 4.58
CA PHE A 126 1.76 15.19 5.68
C PHE A 126 2.32 14.77 7.05
N GLU A 127 3.64 14.77 7.23
CA GLU A 127 4.32 14.35 8.47
C GLU A 127 3.71 15.00 9.71
N ASP A 128 3.58 16.33 9.74
CA ASP A 128 3.03 17.07 10.88
C ASP A 128 1.63 16.58 11.28
N ILE A 129 0.78 16.33 10.28
CA ILE A 129 -0.61 15.91 10.50
C ILE A 129 -0.65 14.47 10.99
N ILE A 130 0.22 13.62 10.45
CA ILE A 130 0.35 12.22 10.88
C ILE A 130 0.83 12.16 12.33
N VAL A 131 1.84 12.95 12.70
CA VAL A 131 2.33 13.09 14.07
C VAL A 131 1.19 13.53 15.00
N GLU A 132 0.39 14.52 14.61
CA GLU A 132 -0.80 14.92 15.38
C GLU A 132 -1.84 13.78 15.49
N THR A 133 -2.01 12.93 14.46
CA THR A 133 -2.89 11.75 14.58
C THR A 133 -2.37 10.73 15.57
N ILE A 134 -1.06 10.56 15.70
CA ILE A 134 -0.44 9.67 16.68
C ILE A 134 -0.66 10.22 18.09
N ILE A 135 -0.38 11.51 18.32
CA ILE A 135 -0.56 12.18 19.62
C ILE A 135 -1.99 12.04 20.11
N ASN A 136 -2.95 12.38 19.23
CA ASN A 136 -4.36 12.44 19.57
C ASN A 136 -5.08 11.08 19.40
N LYS A 137 -4.37 10.05 18.94
CA LYS A 137 -4.90 8.71 18.66
C LYS A 137 -6.11 8.76 17.72
N THR A 138 -6.04 9.62 16.72
CA THR A 138 -7.09 9.82 15.72
C THR A 138 -6.78 9.06 14.43
N SER A 139 -7.70 9.10 13.47
CA SER A 139 -7.62 8.28 12.26
C SER A 139 -6.80 8.95 11.17
N PHE A 140 -5.62 8.39 10.85
CA PHE A 140 -4.83 8.74 9.65
C PHE A 140 -5.72 8.88 8.42
N GLU A 141 -6.57 7.88 8.14
CA GLU A 141 -7.41 7.87 6.93
C GLU A 141 -8.37 9.08 6.85
N ILE A 142 -8.82 9.58 8.01
CA ILE A 142 -9.72 10.73 8.04
C ILE A 142 -8.91 12.00 7.82
N PHE A 143 -7.87 12.22 8.62
CA PHE A 143 -7.13 13.48 8.60
C PHE A 143 -6.29 13.63 7.32
N VAL A 144 -5.57 12.59 6.90
CA VAL A 144 -4.72 12.66 5.71
C VAL A 144 -5.53 12.41 4.44
N CYS A 145 -6.17 11.23 4.31
CA CYS A 145 -6.80 10.87 3.04
C CYS A 145 -8.08 11.68 2.78
N SER A 146 -8.92 11.89 3.80
CA SER A 146 -10.23 12.54 3.59
C SER A 146 -10.19 14.06 3.70
N ILE A 147 -9.46 14.63 4.67
CA ILE A 147 -9.44 16.08 4.92
C ILE A 147 -8.41 16.76 4.02
N GLU A 148 -7.13 16.38 4.12
CA GLU A 148 -6.06 17.03 3.35
C GLU A 148 -6.13 16.68 1.87
N MET A 149 -6.11 15.38 1.56
CA MET A 149 -6.10 14.91 0.17
C MET A 149 -7.48 14.93 -0.50
N LYS A 150 -8.56 15.13 0.27
CA LYS A 150 -9.95 15.19 -0.22
C LYS A 150 -10.37 13.96 -1.03
N CYS A 151 -9.87 12.79 -0.65
CA CYS A 151 -10.19 11.54 -1.33
C CYS A 151 -11.63 11.09 -1.05
N PRO A 152 -12.34 10.54 -2.04
CA PRO A 152 -13.60 9.86 -1.78
C PRO A 152 -13.35 8.65 -0.88
N ARG A 153 -14.24 8.40 0.08
CA ARG A 153 -14.16 7.15 0.86
C ARG A 153 -14.47 5.96 -0.05
N PHE A 154 -13.54 5.02 -0.13
CA PHE A 154 -13.69 3.79 -0.92
C PHE A 154 -14.45 2.68 -0.17
N TYR A 155 -14.66 2.83 1.14
CA TYR A 155 -15.51 1.90 1.88
C TYR A 155 -16.97 2.09 1.47
N LYS A 156 -17.59 1.04 0.93
CA LYS A 156 -19.04 0.87 1.03
C LYS A 156 -19.35 0.83 2.52
N LYS A 157 -20.17 1.76 3.03
CA LYS A 157 -20.84 1.52 4.31
C LYS A 157 -21.54 0.16 4.15
N GLU A 158 -21.16 -0.83 4.93
CA GLU A 158 -22.08 -1.93 5.20
C GLU A 158 -23.40 -1.28 5.63
N LEU A 159 -24.46 -1.60 4.89
CA LEU A 159 -25.80 -1.08 5.09
C LEU A 159 -26.58 -2.11 5.91
#